data_AF-A0A6N7Y773-F1
#
_entry.id   AF-A0A6N7Y773-F1
#
_cell.length_a   1.000
_cell.length_b   1.000
_cell.length_c   1.000
_cell.angle_alpha   90.00
_cell.angle_beta   90.00
_cell.angle_gamma   90.00
#
_symmetry.space_group_name_H-M   'P 1'
#
loop_
_entity.id
_entity.type
_entity.pdbx_description
1 polymer ?
#
loop_
_entity_poly.entity_id
_entity_poly.type
_entity_poly.pdbx_seq_one_letter_code
_entity_poly.pdbx_strand_id
1 'polypeptide(L)'
;MPENDASPPPEWAPGAEWRPDPEGEADFRWWDGEKFTDHTGNRRPVAAPTPATTNEDPLKARVIGKANRPALEEIRRQCRPDELPEFIAGETAGGVLAAFEDRCIVIKKGVVTNLMAGSLGGGRVTVFPYKQVTGIEYNSGFVNGSLEILTASYQGTANKDFWRGTFSGRNANSNDPYTLSNTLPFTKQFYEKIRPKVQWMQERITEAHQQTMSDVGLRPPTAAAPAVSVADEIKKLADLYAAGALTDDEFAHAKRTLLEKPS
;
A
#
# COMPACT_ATOMS: atom_id res chain seq x y z
N MET A 1 -35.90 45.60 7.32
CA MET A 1 -36.44 44.25 7.06
C MET A 1 -35.68 43.32 8.00
N PRO A 2 -36.33 42.59 8.91
CA PRO A 2 -35.59 41.69 9.77
C PRO A 2 -35.25 40.42 8.98
N GLU A 3 -33.95 40.15 8.84
CA GLU A 3 -33.41 38.85 8.45
C GLU A 3 -33.87 37.81 9.47
N ASN A 4 -34.74 36.89 9.06
CA ASN A 4 -35.09 35.72 9.86
C ASN A 4 -34.17 34.57 9.43
N ASP A 5 -32.88 34.72 9.72
CA ASP A 5 -31.82 33.72 9.47
C ASP A 5 -31.61 32.86 10.72
N ALA A 6 -32.71 32.29 11.24
CA ALA A 6 -32.63 31.29 12.29
C ALA A 6 -32.36 29.93 11.64
N SER A 7 -31.06 29.62 11.47
CA SER A 7 -30.63 28.26 11.12
C SER A 7 -31.31 27.24 12.05
N PRO A 8 -32.00 26.22 11.53
CA PRO A 8 -32.71 25.27 12.37
C PRO A 8 -31.73 24.51 13.28
N PRO A 9 -32.17 24.09 14.48
CA PRO A 9 -31.35 23.25 15.36
C PRO A 9 -30.97 21.93 14.66
N PRO A 10 -29.82 21.32 15.02
CA PRO A 10 -29.29 20.16 14.31
C PRO A 10 -30.28 18.98 14.29
N GLU A 11 -30.42 18.38 13.11
CA GLU A 11 -31.47 17.46 12.64
C GLU A 11 -31.36 16.03 13.21
N TRP A 12 -31.12 15.87 14.52
CA TRP A 12 -30.97 14.54 15.15
C TRP A 12 -32.26 13.99 15.80
N ALA A 13 -33.38 14.73 15.73
CA ALA A 13 -34.69 14.24 16.18
C ALA A 13 -35.39 13.46 15.05
N PRO A 14 -35.68 12.15 15.22
CA PRO A 14 -36.39 11.38 14.21
C PRO A 14 -37.82 11.93 14.01
N GLY A 15 -38.13 12.37 12.80
CA GLY A 15 -39.44 12.93 12.45
C GLY A 15 -39.51 14.46 12.40
N ALA A 16 -38.38 15.17 12.55
CA ALA A 16 -38.33 16.62 12.36
C ALA A 16 -38.39 17.01 10.86
N GLU A 17 -39.24 17.97 10.48
CA GLU A 17 -39.40 18.43 9.10
C GLU A 17 -40.10 19.80 9.00
N TRP A 18 -40.00 20.47 7.84
CA TRP A 18 -40.81 21.65 7.52
C TRP A 18 -42.21 21.26 7.05
N ARG A 19 -43.25 21.79 7.69
CA ARG A 19 -44.67 21.58 7.33
C ARG A 19 -45.38 22.92 7.09
N PRO A 20 -46.55 22.94 6.39
CA PRO A 20 -47.35 24.16 6.27
C PRO A 20 -47.67 24.75 7.64
N ASP A 21 -47.54 26.08 7.79
CA ASP A 21 -47.82 26.73 9.07
C ASP A 21 -49.32 26.61 9.42
N PRO A 22 -49.69 25.95 10.53
CA PRO A 22 -51.10 25.85 10.94
C PRO A 22 -51.71 27.20 11.34
N GLU A 23 -50.89 28.19 11.70
CA GLU A 23 -51.35 29.52 12.12
C GLU A 23 -51.46 30.50 10.95
N GLY A 24 -50.90 30.17 9.78
CA GLY A 24 -50.98 30.99 8.57
C GLY A 24 -50.11 32.26 8.59
N GLU A 25 -49.22 32.41 9.56
CA GLU A 25 -48.31 33.55 9.69
C GLU A 25 -47.11 33.46 8.71
N ALA A 26 -46.80 32.25 8.23
CA ALA A 26 -45.78 31.98 7.22
C ALA A 26 -46.21 30.82 6.30
N ASP A 27 -45.48 30.59 5.19
CA ASP A 27 -45.78 29.47 4.30
C ASP A 27 -45.44 28.11 4.94
N PHE A 28 -44.36 28.05 5.73
CA PHE A 28 -43.89 26.85 6.42
C PHE A 28 -43.41 27.13 7.84
N ARG A 29 -43.60 26.16 8.73
CA ARG A 29 -43.10 26.15 10.11
C ARG A 29 -42.43 24.81 10.43
N TRP A 30 -41.34 24.86 11.20
CA TRP A 30 -40.57 23.68 11.57
C TRP A 30 -41.29 22.83 12.63
N TRP A 31 -41.47 21.55 12.33
CA TRP A 31 -41.95 20.51 13.24
C TRP A 31 -40.75 19.75 13.79
N ASP A 32 -40.61 19.64 15.11
CA ASP A 32 -39.45 18.99 15.76
C ASP A 32 -39.61 17.48 15.97
N GLY A 33 -40.77 16.92 15.60
CA GLY A 33 -41.16 15.54 15.90
C GLY A 33 -42.35 15.45 16.85
N GLU A 34 -42.56 16.46 17.71
CA GLU A 34 -43.64 16.50 18.71
C GLU A 34 -44.51 17.76 18.63
N LYS A 35 -43.93 18.91 18.21
CA LYS A 35 -44.62 20.20 18.12
C LYS A 35 -44.04 21.09 17.04
N PHE A 36 -44.82 22.12 16.68
CA PHE A 36 -44.31 23.24 15.89
C PHE A 36 -43.42 24.13 16.75
N THR A 37 -42.30 24.58 16.18
CA THR A 37 -41.38 25.54 16.81
C THR A 37 -41.57 26.93 16.21
N ASP A 38 -40.93 27.95 16.80
CA ASP A 38 -41.02 29.34 16.32
C ASP A 38 -40.29 29.60 14.98
N HIS A 39 -39.63 28.59 14.41
CA HIS A 39 -38.92 28.71 13.13
C HIS A 39 -39.92 28.67 11.98
N THR A 40 -40.00 29.78 11.25
CA THR A 40 -40.90 29.99 10.10
C THR A 40 -40.13 30.36 8.85
N GLY A 41 -40.68 30.07 7.67
CA GLY A 41 -40.07 30.41 6.39
C GLY A 41 -41.08 30.57 5.25
N ASN A 42 -40.88 31.59 4.41
CA ASN A 42 -41.73 31.90 3.25
C ASN A 42 -41.23 31.25 1.95
N ARG A 43 -40.32 30.28 2.07
CA ARG A 43 -39.81 29.48 0.97
C ARG A 43 -39.44 28.13 1.55
N ARG A 44 -39.94 27.04 0.96
CA ARG A 44 -39.54 25.70 1.35
C ARG A 44 -38.01 25.63 1.24
N PRO A 45 -37.25 25.49 2.34
CA PRO A 45 -35.81 25.37 2.22
C PRO A 45 -35.54 24.09 1.44
N VAL A 46 -34.74 24.22 0.37
CA VAL A 46 -34.24 23.08 -0.38
C VAL A 46 -33.53 22.22 0.65
N ALA A 47 -34.03 21.00 0.86
CA ALA A 47 -33.49 20.10 1.86
C ALA A 47 -31.96 20.12 1.76
N ALA A 48 -31.29 20.52 2.84
CA ALA A 48 -29.87 20.21 2.96
C ALA A 48 -29.77 18.69 2.75
N PRO A 49 -28.81 18.19 1.95
CA PRO A 49 -28.73 16.78 1.63
C PRO A 49 -28.72 16.00 2.95
N THR A 50 -29.81 15.25 3.19
CA THR A 50 -29.97 14.37 4.32
C THR A 50 -28.71 13.50 4.42
N PRO A 51 -28.01 13.42 5.55
CA PRO A 51 -26.87 12.54 5.67
C PRO A 51 -27.38 11.12 5.46
N ALA A 52 -27.00 10.53 4.32
CA ALA A 52 -27.36 9.18 3.95
C ALA A 52 -27.08 8.23 5.13
N THR A 53 -28.12 7.47 5.48
CA THR A 53 -28.09 6.30 6.37
C THR A 53 -26.76 5.56 6.28
N THR A 54 -26.01 5.54 7.40
CA THR A 54 -24.78 4.79 7.68
C THR A 54 -23.98 4.37 6.45
N ASN A 55 -23.27 5.34 5.85
CA ASN A 55 -22.25 5.08 4.85
C ASN A 55 -21.12 4.26 5.52
N GLU A 56 -21.18 2.92 5.46
CA GLU A 56 -20.06 2.10 5.88
C GLU A 56 -18.86 2.46 5.02
N ASP A 57 -17.85 3.03 5.67
CA ASP A 57 -16.56 3.40 5.07
C ASP A 57 -16.08 2.29 4.12
N PRO A 58 -15.99 2.55 2.80
CA PRO A 58 -15.78 1.51 1.79
C PRO A 58 -14.43 0.79 1.97
N LEU A 59 -13.46 1.41 2.65
CA LEU A 59 -12.22 0.74 3.02
C LEU A 59 -12.44 -0.34 4.09
N LYS A 60 -13.35 -0.15 5.04
CA LYS A 60 -13.63 -1.17 6.07
C LYS A 60 -14.17 -2.45 5.46
N ALA A 61 -14.98 -2.35 4.41
CA ALA A 61 -15.49 -3.50 3.67
C ALA A 61 -14.37 -4.32 3.00
N ARG A 62 -13.18 -3.73 2.79
CA ARG A 62 -12.00 -4.39 2.21
C ARG A 62 -11.07 -5.00 3.26
N VAL A 63 -11.33 -4.80 4.55
CA VAL A 63 -10.46 -5.29 5.63
C VAL A 63 -10.68 -6.76 5.91
N ILE A 64 -9.62 -7.54 5.77
CA ILE A 64 -9.51 -8.91 6.27
C ILE A 64 -8.70 -8.84 7.58
N GLY A 65 -9.38 -9.11 8.70
CA GLY A 65 -8.78 -9.05 10.03
C GLY A 65 -8.96 -7.69 10.70
N LYS A 66 -7.86 -7.01 11.04
CA LYS A 66 -7.84 -5.75 11.79
C LYS A 66 -7.03 -4.69 11.05
N ALA A 67 -7.61 -3.49 10.95
CA ALA A 67 -6.90 -2.29 10.49
C ALA A 67 -7.21 -1.14 11.45
N ASN A 68 -6.17 -0.41 11.87
CA ASN A 68 -6.36 0.74 12.75
C ASN A 68 -6.69 2.02 11.94
N ARG A 69 -7.30 3.01 12.59
CA ARG A 69 -7.71 4.26 11.95
C ARG A 69 -6.55 5.00 11.25
N PRO A 70 -5.37 5.19 11.87
CA PRO A 70 -4.23 5.81 11.20
C PRO A 70 -3.80 5.09 9.91
N ALA A 71 -3.86 3.76 9.88
CA ALA A 71 -3.55 2.99 8.70
C ALA A 71 -4.61 3.18 7.61
N LEU A 72 -5.90 3.15 7.95
CA LEU A 72 -6.97 3.41 6.99
C LEU A 72 -6.90 4.82 6.40
N GLU A 73 -6.58 5.83 7.22
CA GLU A 73 -6.35 7.20 6.76
C GLU A 73 -5.16 7.30 5.81
N GLU A 74 -4.09 6.56 6.07
CA GLU A 74 -2.96 6.50 5.15
C GLU A 74 -3.34 5.82 3.83
N ILE A 75 -4.10 4.72 3.87
CA ILE A 75 -4.59 4.06 2.66
C ILE A 75 -5.41 5.05 1.82
N ARG A 76 -6.30 5.84 2.43
CA ARG A 76 -7.05 6.89 1.71
C ARG A 76 -6.14 7.89 1.01
N ARG A 77 -5.07 8.34 1.68
CA ARG A 77 -4.11 9.30 1.09
C ARG A 77 -3.36 8.72 -0.10
N GLN A 78 -3.21 7.39 -0.15
CA GLN A 78 -2.52 6.68 -1.22
C GLN A 78 -3.46 6.25 -2.37
N CYS A 79 -4.78 6.36 -2.19
CA CYS A 79 -5.75 6.08 -3.24
C CYS A 79 -5.75 7.23 -4.27
N ARG A 80 -5.77 6.89 -5.55
CA ARG A 80 -6.17 7.79 -6.64
C ARG A 80 -7.66 8.13 -6.53
N PRO A 81 -8.16 9.16 -7.24
CA PRO A 81 -9.61 9.39 -7.35
C PRO A 81 -10.34 8.11 -7.77
N ASP A 82 -11.39 7.76 -7.04
CA ASP A 82 -12.22 6.56 -7.24
C ASP A 82 -11.48 5.20 -7.16
N GLU A 83 -10.25 5.18 -6.67
CA GLU A 83 -9.49 3.96 -6.44
C GLU A 83 -9.73 3.43 -5.02
N LEU A 84 -9.91 2.12 -4.90
CA LEU A 84 -9.90 1.40 -3.64
C LEU A 84 -8.91 0.24 -3.74
N PRO A 85 -8.30 -0.18 -2.62
CA PRO A 85 -7.56 -1.43 -2.60
C PRO A 85 -8.51 -2.61 -2.84
N GLU A 86 -8.02 -3.61 -3.55
CA GLU A 86 -8.72 -4.88 -3.73
C GLU A 86 -8.94 -5.57 -2.37
N PHE A 87 -7.93 -5.52 -1.50
CA PHE A 87 -8.06 -5.94 -0.11
C PHE A 87 -7.07 -5.21 0.82
N ILE A 88 -7.40 -5.20 2.11
CA ILE A 88 -6.55 -4.73 3.20
C ILE A 88 -6.39 -5.88 4.20
N ALA A 89 -5.18 -6.36 4.43
CA ALA A 89 -4.91 -7.43 5.39
C ALA A 89 -4.13 -6.92 6.59
N GLY A 90 -4.61 -7.20 7.80
CA GLY A 90 -3.90 -6.94 9.04
C GLY A 90 -4.41 -7.84 10.16
N GLU A 91 -3.56 -8.16 11.14
CA GLU A 91 -3.92 -9.09 12.23
C GLU A 91 -3.37 -8.60 13.57
N THR A 92 -2.07 -8.32 13.58
CA THR A 92 -1.32 -7.95 14.77
C THR A 92 -1.09 -6.44 14.82
N ALA A 93 -0.44 -5.96 15.88
CA ALA A 93 0.05 -4.59 15.93
C ALA A 93 1.22 -4.31 14.95
N GLY A 94 1.62 -5.28 14.12
CA GLY A 94 2.76 -5.17 13.19
C GLY A 94 2.52 -4.32 11.94
N GLY A 95 1.27 -3.94 11.65
CA GLY A 95 0.90 -3.12 10.50
C GLY A 95 -0.19 -3.75 9.63
N VAL A 96 -0.43 -3.15 8.47
CA VAL A 96 -1.38 -3.63 7.46
C VAL A 96 -0.75 -3.67 6.07
N LEU A 97 -1.21 -4.59 5.23
CA LEU A 97 -1.01 -4.63 3.79
C LEU A 97 -2.25 -4.07 3.10
N ALA A 98 -2.09 -3.12 2.19
CA ALA A 98 -3.14 -2.76 1.24
C ALA A 98 -2.66 -3.12 -0.17
N ALA A 99 -3.45 -3.89 -0.91
CA ALA A 99 -3.10 -4.30 -2.27
C ALA A 99 -4.03 -3.63 -3.29
N PHE A 100 -3.45 -3.09 -4.34
CA PHE A 100 -4.10 -2.42 -5.46
C PHE A 100 -3.74 -3.19 -6.74
N GLU A 101 -4.33 -2.81 -7.88
CA GLU A 101 -4.06 -3.48 -9.16
C GLU A 101 -2.59 -3.39 -9.62
N ASP A 102 -1.90 -2.30 -9.31
CA ASP A 102 -0.55 -2.01 -9.82
C ASP A 102 0.55 -1.98 -8.75
N ARG A 103 0.18 -2.06 -7.47
CA ARG A 103 1.09 -1.92 -6.33
C ARG A 103 0.51 -2.51 -5.06
N CYS A 104 1.36 -2.76 -4.08
CA CYS A 104 0.93 -2.92 -2.70
C CYS A 104 1.61 -1.92 -1.76
N ILE A 105 1.03 -1.74 -0.59
CA ILE A 105 1.50 -0.79 0.42
C ILE A 105 1.57 -1.50 1.76
N VAL A 106 2.73 -1.45 2.40
CA VAL A 106 2.93 -1.89 3.79
C VAL A 106 2.89 -0.67 4.68
N ILE A 107 1.96 -0.65 5.65
CA ILE A 107 1.74 0.48 6.55
C ILE A 107 1.94 0.03 7.98
N LYS A 108 2.93 0.61 8.65
CA LYS A 108 3.25 0.41 10.07
C LYS A 108 3.02 1.71 10.81
N LYS A 109 1.74 2.04 11.02
CA LYS A 109 1.28 3.24 11.72
C LYS A 109 0.38 2.85 12.89
N GLY A 110 0.60 3.45 14.06
CA GLY A 110 -0.26 3.30 15.23
C GLY A 110 0.54 3.33 16.53
N VAL A 111 -0.06 3.77 17.63
CA VAL A 111 0.65 3.93 18.92
C VAL A 111 1.30 2.62 19.37
N VAL A 112 0.59 1.50 19.29
CA VAL A 112 1.11 0.18 19.65
C VAL A 112 2.17 -0.29 18.65
N THR A 113 1.94 -0.09 17.35
CA THR A 113 2.92 -0.41 16.29
C THR A 113 4.23 0.35 16.47
N ASN A 114 4.13 1.63 16.80
CA ASN A 114 5.28 2.51 16.98
C ASN A 114 6.04 2.18 18.28
N LEU A 115 5.32 1.85 19.37
CA LEU A 115 5.92 1.34 20.60
C LEU A 115 6.68 0.03 20.36
N MET A 116 6.08 -0.91 19.62
CA MET A 116 6.72 -2.19 19.26
C MET A 116 7.92 -2.01 18.33
N ALA A 117 7.89 -1.00 17.46
CA ALA A 117 8.99 -0.66 16.57
C ALA A 117 10.07 0.23 17.22
N GLY A 118 9.96 0.55 18.51
CA GLY A 118 10.92 1.39 19.23
C GLY A 118 10.98 2.85 18.74
N SER A 119 9.93 3.33 18.07
CA SER A 119 9.87 4.68 17.48
C SER A 119 8.90 5.59 18.24
N LEU A 120 9.43 6.66 18.85
CA LEU A 120 8.64 7.69 19.54
C LEU A 120 8.12 8.71 18.51
N GLY A 121 7.10 8.31 17.75
CA GLY A 121 6.41 9.18 16.80
C GLY A 121 6.95 9.07 15.37
N GLY A 122 6.03 8.90 14.42
CA GLY A 122 6.32 8.52 13.05
C GLY A 122 5.87 7.08 12.79
N GLY A 123 5.34 6.81 11.60
CA GLY A 123 5.02 5.45 11.18
C GLY A 123 5.42 5.26 9.73
N ARG A 124 5.73 4.02 9.38
CA ARG A 124 6.32 3.70 8.08
C ARG A 124 5.23 3.40 7.06
N VAL A 125 5.43 3.90 5.84
CA VAL A 125 4.60 3.61 4.68
C VAL A 125 5.55 3.28 3.56
N THR A 126 5.44 2.07 3.03
CA THR A 126 6.29 1.62 1.93
C THR A 126 5.39 1.17 0.80
N VAL A 127 5.58 1.78 -0.37
CA VAL A 127 4.83 1.43 -1.59
C VAL A 127 5.73 0.55 -2.45
N PHE A 128 5.17 -0.55 -2.94
CA PHE A 128 5.85 -1.52 -3.80
C PHE A 128 5.08 -1.63 -5.11
N PRO A 129 5.49 -0.92 -6.17
CA PRO A 129 4.96 -1.14 -7.51
C PRO A 129 5.23 -2.58 -7.95
N TYR A 130 4.23 -3.28 -8.50
CA TYR A 130 4.38 -4.69 -8.84
C TYR A 130 5.48 -4.96 -9.87
N LYS A 131 5.78 -4.00 -10.75
CA LYS A 131 6.93 -4.06 -11.68
C LYS A 131 8.31 -4.16 -11.01
N GLN A 132 8.39 -3.84 -9.71
CA GLN A 132 9.64 -3.89 -8.93
C GLN A 132 9.66 -5.04 -7.92
N VAL A 133 8.54 -5.73 -7.76
CA VAL A 133 8.40 -6.83 -6.81
C VAL A 133 8.85 -8.12 -7.49
N THR A 134 9.91 -8.73 -7.00
CA THR A 134 10.42 -10.00 -7.54
C THR A 134 9.71 -11.21 -6.96
N GLY A 135 9.06 -11.06 -5.81
CA GLY A 135 8.31 -12.13 -5.16
C GLY A 135 7.57 -11.65 -3.91
N ILE A 136 6.63 -12.49 -3.48
CA ILE A 136 5.97 -12.37 -2.17
C ILE A 136 6.07 -13.74 -1.51
N GLU A 137 6.66 -13.77 -0.32
CA GLU A 137 6.94 -15.00 0.42
C GLU A 137 6.35 -14.95 1.82
N TYR A 138 5.93 -16.10 2.34
CA TYR A 138 5.56 -16.24 3.74
C TYR A 138 6.57 -17.16 4.42
N ASN A 139 7.46 -16.57 5.21
CA ASN A 139 8.41 -17.31 6.01
C ASN A 139 7.80 -17.60 7.38
N SER A 140 7.61 -18.87 7.71
CA SER A 140 6.87 -19.25 8.91
C SER A 140 7.51 -20.37 9.71
N GLY A 141 7.40 -20.23 11.03
CA GLY A 141 7.51 -21.33 11.96
C GLY A 141 6.21 -22.10 12.16
N PHE A 142 6.15 -22.86 13.25
CA PHE A 142 4.97 -23.65 13.60
C PHE A 142 3.68 -22.82 13.78
N VAL A 143 3.77 -21.62 14.34
CA VAL A 143 2.59 -20.79 14.68
C VAL A 143 2.65 -19.39 14.07
N ASN A 144 3.83 -18.76 14.08
CA ASN A 144 4.03 -17.38 13.61
C ASN A 144 4.92 -17.36 12.38
N GLY A 145 4.73 -16.34 11.55
CA GLY A 145 5.57 -16.06 10.41
C GLY A 145 5.55 -14.59 10.01
N SER A 146 6.16 -14.32 8.87
CA SER A 146 6.27 -13.00 8.28
C SER A 146 5.95 -13.10 6.81
N LEU A 147 4.98 -12.31 6.36
CA LEU A 147 4.77 -12.06 4.94
C LEU A 147 5.80 -11.02 4.50
N GLU A 148 6.60 -11.35 3.49
CA GLU A 148 7.69 -10.53 2.98
C GLU A 148 7.47 -10.16 1.52
N ILE A 149 7.62 -8.88 1.21
CA ILE A 149 7.66 -8.36 -0.16
C ILE A 149 9.12 -8.29 -0.59
N LEU A 150 9.46 -8.99 -1.67
CA LEU A 150 10.83 -9.05 -2.20
C LEU A 150 10.97 -8.07 -3.37
N THR A 151 12.09 -7.35 -3.39
CA THR A 151 12.47 -6.45 -4.48
C THR A 151 13.98 -6.52 -4.68
N ALA A 152 14.51 -5.84 -5.70
CA ALA A 152 15.96 -5.70 -5.87
C ALA A 152 16.68 -5.20 -4.60
N SER A 153 16.06 -4.27 -3.85
CA SER A 153 16.59 -3.68 -2.62
C SER A 153 16.22 -4.46 -1.34
N TYR A 154 15.26 -5.37 -1.45
CA TYR A 154 14.81 -6.25 -0.36
C TYR A 154 14.94 -7.70 -0.83
N GLN A 155 16.18 -8.17 -0.90
CA GLN A 155 16.45 -9.56 -1.27
C GLN A 155 16.00 -10.49 -0.14
N GLY A 156 15.22 -11.51 -0.52
CA GLY A 156 14.86 -12.62 0.35
C GLY A 156 16.14 -13.30 0.78
N THR A 157 16.50 -13.13 2.05
CA THR A 157 17.69 -13.79 2.57
C THR A 157 17.26 -15.20 2.96
N ALA A 158 17.82 -16.19 2.27
CA ALA A 158 17.83 -17.60 2.64
C ALA A 158 18.49 -17.90 4.02
N ASN A 159 18.43 -16.96 4.98
CA ASN A 159 18.98 -17.02 6.33
C ASN A 159 18.18 -16.22 7.38
N LYS A 160 17.00 -15.65 7.05
CA LYS A 160 16.15 -14.90 8.00
C LYS A 160 15.15 -15.80 8.71
N ASP A 161 15.65 -16.79 9.44
CA ASP A 161 14.82 -17.54 10.38
C ASP A 161 14.26 -16.56 11.42
N PHE A 162 12.94 -16.34 11.39
CA PHE A 162 12.16 -15.77 12.49
C PHE A 162 12.59 -16.35 13.86
N TRP A 163 13.08 -17.59 13.87
CA TRP A 163 13.56 -18.34 15.03
C TRP A 163 14.97 -18.02 15.52
N ARG A 164 15.89 -17.54 14.68
CA ARG A 164 17.25 -17.19 15.14
C ARG A 164 17.27 -15.97 16.08
N GLY A 165 16.22 -15.16 16.06
CA GLY A 165 16.04 -13.99 16.95
C GLY A 165 15.13 -14.21 18.14
N THR A 166 14.35 -15.30 18.22
CA THR A 166 13.34 -15.49 19.28
C THR A 166 13.97 -15.81 20.65
N PHE A 167 15.19 -16.36 20.67
CA PHE A 167 15.96 -16.66 21.89
C PHE A 167 17.16 -15.73 22.12
N SER A 168 17.35 -14.73 21.27
CA SER A 168 18.47 -13.78 21.31
C SER A 168 17.92 -12.41 21.71
N GLY A 169 18.51 -11.74 22.71
CA GLY A 169 17.97 -10.51 23.30
C GLY A 169 17.49 -9.46 22.27
N ARG A 170 16.31 -8.87 22.53
CA ARG A 170 15.54 -7.97 21.65
C ARG A 170 16.27 -6.72 21.15
N ASN A 171 17.48 -6.43 21.61
CA ASN A 171 18.23 -5.20 21.31
C ASN A 171 19.36 -5.36 20.27
N ALA A 172 19.52 -6.52 19.64
CA ALA A 172 20.66 -6.76 18.73
C ALA A 172 20.28 -7.17 17.30
N ASN A 173 18.99 -7.24 16.94
CA ASN A 173 18.59 -7.84 15.67
C ASN A 173 18.03 -6.80 14.68
N SER A 174 18.85 -6.42 13.70
CA SER A 174 18.45 -5.62 12.52
C SER A 174 17.42 -6.32 11.62
N ASN A 175 17.02 -7.56 11.95
CA ASN A 175 16.12 -8.39 11.16
C ASN A 175 14.76 -8.61 11.82
N ASP A 176 14.34 -7.77 12.77
CA ASP A 176 13.01 -7.90 13.39
C ASP A 176 11.90 -7.57 12.37
N PRO A 177 10.99 -8.52 12.03
CA PRO A 177 9.87 -8.30 11.13
C PRO A 177 8.91 -7.18 11.55
N TYR A 178 8.91 -6.77 12.82
CA TYR A 178 8.14 -5.60 13.28
C TYR A 178 8.77 -4.29 12.81
N THR A 179 10.09 -4.24 12.62
CA THR A 179 10.83 -3.02 12.27
C THR A 179 11.14 -2.87 10.77
N LEU A 180 11.19 -3.98 10.02
CA LEU A 180 11.48 -3.97 8.59
C LEU A 180 10.32 -3.40 7.74
N SER A 181 10.63 -2.67 6.68
CA SER A 181 9.64 -1.94 5.89
C SER A 181 8.87 -2.80 4.88
N ASN A 182 9.36 -4.01 4.60
CA ASN A 182 8.84 -4.93 3.59
C ASN A 182 8.19 -6.18 4.19
N THR A 183 8.00 -6.22 5.51
CA THR A 183 7.50 -7.40 6.23
C THR A 183 6.27 -7.09 7.06
N LEU A 184 5.38 -8.08 7.16
CA LEU A 184 4.22 -8.03 8.06
C LEU A 184 4.14 -9.34 8.87
N PRO A 185 4.26 -9.25 10.20
CA PRO A 185 4.15 -10.43 11.06
C PRO A 185 2.69 -10.88 11.13
N PHE A 186 2.45 -12.07 10.60
CA PHE A 186 1.15 -12.75 10.59
C PHE A 186 1.29 -14.13 11.21
N THR A 187 0.22 -14.61 11.83
CA THR A 187 0.13 -16.00 12.23
C THR A 187 -0.07 -16.88 10.99
N LYS A 188 0.30 -18.16 11.10
CA LYS A 188 0.08 -19.13 10.02
C LYS A 188 -1.41 -19.24 9.69
N GLN A 189 -2.28 -19.23 10.70
CA GLN A 189 -3.73 -19.29 10.50
C GLN A 189 -4.24 -18.09 9.69
N PHE A 190 -3.76 -16.89 9.99
CA PHE A 190 -4.17 -15.70 9.25
C PHE A 190 -3.59 -15.67 7.85
N TYR A 191 -2.33 -16.08 7.66
CA TYR A 191 -1.77 -16.25 6.32
C TYR A 191 -2.61 -17.20 5.47
N GLU A 192 -3.00 -18.36 6.01
CA GLU A 192 -3.87 -19.31 5.31
C GLU A 192 -5.22 -18.68 4.91
N LYS A 193 -5.78 -17.81 5.76
CA LYS A 193 -7.00 -17.05 5.46
C LYS A 193 -6.81 -16.07 4.29
N ILE A 194 -5.65 -15.42 4.17
CA ILE A 194 -5.37 -14.46 3.09
C ILE A 194 -4.63 -15.07 1.90
N ARG A 195 -4.28 -16.36 1.94
CA ARG A 195 -3.49 -17.04 0.89
C ARG A 195 -4.07 -16.85 -0.52
N PRO A 196 -5.40 -16.96 -0.76
CA PRO A 196 -5.96 -16.67 -2.09
C PRO A 196 -5.71 -15.24 -2.57
N LYS A 197 -5.71 -14.27 -1.65
CA LYS A 197 -5.40 -12.87 -1.96
C LYS A 197 -3.91 -12.65 -2.23
N VAL A 198 -3.02 -13.38 -1.55
CA VAL A 198 -1.59 -13.39 -1.87
C VAL A 198 -1.33 -13.99 -3.26
N GLN A 199 -2.02 -15.08 -3.62
CA GLN A 199 -1.95 -15.67 -4.96
C GLN A 199 -2.41 -14.67 -6.03
N TRP A 200 -3.52 -13.96 -5.80
CA TRP A 200 -3.95 -12.88 -6.68
C TRP A 200 -2.88 -11.79 -6.87
N MET A 201 -2.13 -11.42 -5.83
CA MET A 201 -1.02 -10.47 -5.97
C MET A 201 0.12 -11.04 -6.84
N GLN A 202 0.46 -12.32 -6.67
CA GLN A 202 1.49 -13.00 -7.46
C GLN A 202 1.12 -13.02 -8.95
N GLU A 203 -0.16 -13.18 -9.28
CA GLU A 203 -0.67 -13.04 -10.64
C GLU A 203 -0.46 -11.61 -11.17
N ARG A 204 -0.88 -10.57 -10.42
CA ARG A 204 -0.67 -9.17 -10.82
C ARG A 204 0.81 -8.81 -11.02
N ILE A 205 1.69 -9.35 -10.19
CA ILE A 205 3.15 -9.21 -10.34
C ILE A 205 3.63 -9.85 -11.63
N THR A 206 3.16 -11.06 -11.93
CA THR A 206 3.51 -11.78 -13.15
C THR A 206 3.07 -11.01 -14.39
N GLU A 207 1.83 -10.51 -14.40
CA GLU A 207 1.29 -9.66 -15.48
C GLU A 207 2.09 -8.37 -15.66
N ALA A 208 2.44 -7.69 -14.56
CA ALA A 208 3.22 -6.46 -14.60
C ALA A 208 4.61 -6.66 -15.25
N HIS A 209 5.24 -7.81 -15.02
CA HIS A 209 6.50 -8.17 -15.67
C HIS A 209 6.32 -8.52 -17.16
N GLN A 210 5.27 -9.27 -17.52
CA GLN A 210 4.96 -9.60 -18.91
C GLN A 210 4.66 -8.36 -19.76
N GLN A 211 3.92 -7.40 -19.21
CA GLN A 211 3.64 -6.11 -19.86
C GLN A 211 4.93 -5.33 -20.10
N THR A 212 5.85 -5.34 -19.13
CA THR A 212 7.15 -4.66 -19.26
C THR A 212 7.98 -5.28 -20.40
N MET A 213 7.98 -6.60 -20.54
CA MET A 213 8.67 -7.28 -21.65
C MET A 213 8.02 -6.98 -23.02
N SER A 214 6.69 -6.87 -23.05
CA SER A 214 5.94 -6.57 -24.28
C SER A 214 6.17 -5.13 -24.76
N ASP A 215 6.27 -4.16 -23.82
CA ASP A 215 6.54 -2.75 -24.12
C ASP A 215 7.97 -2.53 -24.66
N VAL A 216 8.95 -3.29 -24.14
CA VAL A 216 10.32 -3.33 -24.70
C VAL A 216 10.32 -3.89 -26.13
N GLY A 217 9.43 -4.83 -26.45
CA GLY A 217 9.29 -5.41 -27.79
C GLY A 217 8.54 -4.54 -28.82
N LEU A 218 7.78 -3.53 -28.37
CA LEU A 218 6.98 -2.64 -29.23
C LEU A 218 7.65 -1.29 -29.50
N ARG A 219 8.75 -0.97 -28.83
CA ARG A 219 9.55 0.19 -29.19
C ARG A 219 10.18 -0.08 -30.56
N PRO A 220 9.81 0.64 -31.65
CA PRO A 220 10.58 0.56 -32.89
C PRO A 220 12.03 0.87 -32.51
N PRO A 221 13.03 0.12 -33.02
CA PRO A 221 14.41 0.33 -32.65
C PRO A 221 14.75 1.79 -32.95
N THR A 222 14.75 2.62 -31.90
CA THR A 222 15.30 3.95 -31.96
C THR A 222 16.78 3.68 -32.15
N ALA A 223 17.28 3.94 -33.36
CA ALA A 223 18.64 3.69 -33.86
C ALA A 223 19.51 2.87 -32.89
N ALA A 224 19.73 1.60 -33.25
CA ALA A 224 20.61 0.67 -32.55
C ALA A 224 21.72 1.40 -31.80
N ALA A 225 21.74 1.26 -30.47
CA ALA A 225 22.95 1.52 -29.72
C ALA A 225 24.07 0.73 -30.42
N PRO A 226 25.24 1.35 -30.66
CA PRO A 226 26.29 0.70 -31.44
C PRO A 226 26.56 -0.65 -30.79
N ALA A 227 26.60 -1.71 -31.60
CA ALA A 227 27.11 -3.00 -31.18
C ALA A 227 28.44 -2.71 -30.47
N VAL A 228 28.55 -3.08 -29.19
CA VAL A 228 29.76 -2.87 -28.41
C VAL A 228 30.88 -3.52 -29.21
N SER A 229 31.80 -2.69 -29.70
CA SER A 229 32.81 -3.18 -30.62
C SER A 229 33.73 -4.11 -29.85
N VAL A 230 34.30 -5.12 -30.51
CA VAL A 230 35.33 -5.99 -29.91
C VAL A 230 36.47 -5.15 -29.30
N ALA A 231 36.73 -3.96 -29.86
CA ALA A 231 37.70 -3.00 -29.31
C ALA A 231 37.29 -2.42 -27.94
N ASP A 232 36.01 -2.14 -27.72
CA ASP A 232 35.49 -1.65 -26.42
C ASP A 232 35.53 -2.75 -25.34
N GLU A 233 35.26 -4.00 -25.72
CA GLU A 233 35.37 -5.15 -24.81
C GLU A 233 36.82 -5.44 -24.43
N ILE A 234 37.76 -5.34 -25.38
CA ILE A 234 39.20 -5.45 -25.12
C ILE A 234 39.68 -4.32 -24.20
N LYS A 235 39.16 -3.10 -24.37
CA LYS A 235 39.49 -1.96 -23.49
C LYS A 235 39.05 -2.22 -22.05
N LYS A 236 37.84 -2.75 -21.85
CA LYS A 236 37.33 -3.11 -20.51
C LYS A 236 38.13 -4.24 -19.85
N LEU A 237 38.59 -5.23 -20.61
CA LEU A 237 39.50 -6.25 -20.09
C LEU A 237 40.85 -5.66 -19.66
N ALA A 238 41.38 -4.69 -20.41
CA ALA A 238 42.64 -4.03 -20.09
C ALA A 238 42.52 -3.20 -18.79
N ASP A 239 41.39 -2.52 -18.59
CA ASP A 239 41.11 -1.77 -17.37
C ASP A 239 41.03 -2.69 -16.14
N LEU A 240 40.42 -3.88 -16.27
CA LEU A 240 40.33 -4.87 -15.19
C LEU A 240 41.69 -5.51 -14.86
N TYR A 241 42.52 -5.77 -15.87
CA TYR A 241 43.89 -6.24 -15.69
C TYR A 241 44.76 -5.18 -15.02
N ALA A 242 44.68 -3.91 -15.46
CA ALA A 242 45.39 -2.79 -14.84
C ALA A 242 44.95 -2.54 -13.38
N ALA A 243 43.69 -2.84 -13.05
CA ALA A 243 43.18 -2.81 -11.68
C ALA A 243 43.62 -4.01 -10.82
N GLY A 244 44.38 -4.96 -11.38
CA GLY A 244 44.84 -6.17 -10.68
C GLY A 244 43.73 -7.19 -10.41
N ALA A 245 42.57 -7.04 -11.07
CA ALA A 245 41.42 -7.94 -10.92
C ALA A 245 41.52 -9.18 -11.80
N LEU A 246 42.44 -9.21 -12.76
CA LEU A 246 42.75 -10.33 -13.63
C LEU A 246 44.25 -10.62 -13.59
N THR A 247 44.60 -11.90 -13.57
CA THR A 247 45.97 -12.36 -13.79
C THR A 247 46.35 -12.28 -15.27
N ASP A 248 47.65 -12.37 -15.57
CA ASP A 248 48.18 -12.37 -16.95
C ASP A 248 47.52 -13.43 -17.84
N ASP A 249 47.36 -14.64 -17.29
CA ASP A 249 46.79 -15.79 -18.00
C ASP A 249 45.28 -15.61 -18.26
N GLU A 250 44.55 -15.07 -17.28
CA GLU A 250 43.11 -14.79 -17.41
C GLU A 250 42.84 -13.69 -18.44
N PHE A 251 43.66 -12.63 -18.44
CA PHE A 251 43.57 -11.55 -19.41
C PHE A 251 43.89 -12.06 -20.83
N ALA A 252 44.95 -12.85 -21.01
CA ALA A 252 45.34 -13.41 -22.30
C ALA A 252 44.28 -14.36 -22.87
N HIS A 253 43.68 -15.20 -22.02
CA HIS A 253 42.61 -16.13 -22.40
C HIS A 253 41.33 -15.38 -22.81
N ALA A 254 40.89 -14.40 -22.01
CA ALA A 254 39.70 -13.62 -22.29
C ALA A 254 39.83 -12.79 -23.57
N LYS A 255 41.00 -12.16 -23.79
CA LYS A 255 41.29 -11.41 -25.02
C LYS A 255 41.25 -12.29 -26.27
N ARG A 256 41.82 -13.50 -26.21
CA ARG A 256 41.80 -14.44 -27.33
C ARG A 256 40.37 -14.91 -27.66
N THR A 257 39.60 -15.25 -26.63
CA THR A 257 38.19 -15.65 -26.77
C THR A 257 37.34 -14.56 -27.44
N LEU A 258 37.60 -13.29 -27.13
CA LEU A 258 36.90 -12.16 -27.75
C LEU A 258 37.28 -11.92 -29.21
N LEU A 259 38.52 -12.20 -29.60
CA LEU A 259 38.97 -12.07 -30.98
C LEU A 259 38.50 -13.23 -31.87
N GLU A 260 38.17 -14.37 -31.27
CA GLU A 260 37.68 -15.57 -31.97
C GLU A 260 36.16 -15.61 -32.14
N LYS A 261 35.41 -14.73 -31.47
CA LYS A 261 33.96 -14.58 -31.69
C LYS A 261 33.70 -13.94 -33.06
N PRO A 262 33.01 -14.63 -34.00
CA PRO A 262 32.59 -13.99 -35.24
C PRO A 262 31.61 -12.86 -34.94
N SER A 263 31.83 -11.71 -35.58
CA SER A 263 31.01 -10.49 -35.46
C SER A 263 29.62 -10.66 -36.04
#